data_AF-A0A0R0MN39-F1
#
_entry.id   AF-A0A0R0MN39-F1
#
_cell.length_a   1.000
_cell.length_b   1.000
_cell.length_c   1.000
_cell.angle_alpha   90.00
_cell.angle_beta   90.00
_cell.angle_gamma   90.00
#
_symmetry.space_group_name_H-M   'P 1'
#
loop_
_entity.id
_entity.type
_entity.pdbx_description
1 polymer ?
#
loop_
_entity_poly.entity_id
_entity_poly.type
_entity_poly.pdbx_seq_one_letter_code
_entity_poly.pdbx_strand_id
1 'polypeptide(L)'
;MFLILIAIGWLYVALMMAVAEATSPIGTVLGAIITFLLYGVGPVALLLYILGTPARKKMRKQREADEVAAWQQAQDAQTGSAQPDAGSEAAADAVAPVRKEP
;
A
#
# COMPACT_ATOMS: atom_id res chain seq x y z
N MET A 1 0.95 2.70 -11.70
CA MET A 1 1.38 1.84 -12.81
C MET A 1 2.11 2.60 -13.92
N PHE A 2 1.59 3.73 -14.43
CA PHE A 2 2.25 4.48 -15.52
C PHE A 2 3.71 4.93 -15.26
N LEU A 3 4.04 5.38 -14.04
CA LEU A 3 5.40 5.79 -13.68
C LEU A 3 6.46 4.68 -13.87
N ILE A 4 6.08 3.42 -13.71
CA ILE A 4 6.98 2.27 -13.88
C ILE A 4 7.30 2.08 -15.36
N LEU A 5 6.29 2.22 -16.22
CA LEU A 5 6.47 2.14 -17.68
C LEU A 5 7.37 3.28 -18.18
N ILE A 6 7.18 4.50 -17.66
CA ILE A 6 8.00 5.66 -18.01
C ILE A 6 9.44 5.45 -17.55
N ALA A 7 9.65 4.97 -16.32
CA ALA A 7 10.99 4.72 -15.78
C ALA A 7 11.74 3.63 -16.57
N ILE A 8 11.06 2.51 -16.88
CA ILE A 8 11.65 1.42 -17.65
C ILE A 8 11.93 1.87 -19.09
N GLY A 9 11.01 2.62 -19.71
CA GLY A 9 11.20 3.19 -21.04
C GLY A 9 12.38 4.14 -21.10
N TRP A 10 12.52 5.05 -20.13
CA TRP A 10 13.66 5.96 -20.04
C TRP A 10 14.98 5.22 -19.84
N LEU A 11 15.03 4.24 -18.93
CA LEU A 11 16.22 3.41 -18.71
C LEU A 11 16.62 2.63 -19.97
N TYR A 12 15.66 2.14 -20.74
CA TYR A 12 15.94 1.49 -22.01
C TYR A 12 16.62 2.45 -23.01
N VAL A 13 16.07 3.66 -23.17
CA VAL A 13 16.66 4.67 -24.07
C VAL A 13 18.05 5.07 -23.59
N ALA A 14 18.23 5.35 -22.30
CA ALA A 14 19.53 5.69 -21.73
C ALA A 14 20.54 4.55 -21.85
N LEU A 15 20.08 3.30 -21.70
CA LEU A 15 20.90 2.11 -21.91
C LEU A 15 21.34 2.01 -23.38
N MET A 16 20.43 2.18 -24.33
CA MET A 16 20.77 2.16 -25.75
C MET A 16 21.74 3.28 -26.15
N MET A 17 21.61 4.48 -25.56
CA MET A 17 22.58 5.56 -25.72
C MET A 17 23.97 5.18 -25.19
N ALA A 18 24.04 4.53 -24.02
CA ALA A 18 25.29 4.05 -23.46
C ALA A 18 25.92 2.93 -24.29
N VAL A 19 25.12 1.99 -24.82
CA VAL A 19 25.63 0.95 -25.73
C VAL A 19 26.23 1.59 -26.99
N ALA A 20 25.56 2.57 -27.58
CA ALA A 20 26.08 3.29 -28.74
C ALA A 20 27.43 3.96 -28.45
N GLU A 21 27.58 4.58 -27.28
CA GLU A 21 28.84 5.17 -26.81
C GLU A 21 29.93 4.11 -26.59
N ALA A 22 29.58 2.95 -26.01
CA ALA A 22 30.52 1.86 -25.78
C ALA A 22 31.04 1.20 -27.07
N THR A 23 30.23 1.19 -28.13
CA THR A 23 30.58 0.59 -29.43
C THR A 23 31.16 1.60 -30.44
N SER A 24 31.18 2.88 -30.10
CA SER A 24 31.68 3.95 -30.98
C SER A 24 33.21 3.98 -30.99
N PRO A 25 33.86 4.24 -32.15
CA PRO A 25 35.32 4.36 -32.25
C PRO A 25 35.91 5.56 -31.47
N ILE A 26 35.06 6.52 -31.09
CA ILE A 26 35.45 7.71 -30.30
C ILE A 26 35.08 7.53 -28.81
N GLY A 27 34.15 6.61 -28.51
CA GLY A 27 33.64 6.41 -27.16
C GLY A 27 34.45 5.40 -26.35
N THR A 28 34.15 5.31 -25.06
CA THR A 28 34.76 4.33 -24.15
C THR A 28 33.69 3.63 -23.34
N VAL A 29 33.93 2.36 -23.00
CA VAL A 29 33.05 1.59 -22.12
C VAL A 29 32.92 2.26 -20.74
N LEU A 30 34.00 2.87 -20.25
CA LEU A 30 33.97 3.61 -18.98
C LEU A 30 33.07 4.85 -19.08
N GLY A 31 33.18 5.63 -20.17
CA GLY A 31 32.31 6.77 -20.46
C GLY A 31 30.84 6.35 -20.51
N ALA A 32 30.55 5.28 -21.26
CA ALA A 32 29.20 4.72 -21.35
C ALA A 32 28.61 4.32 -19.99
N ILE A 33 29.40 3.69 -19.11
CA ILE A 33 28.96 3.34 -17.75
C ILE A 33 28.65 4.61 -16.95
N ILE A 34 29.53 5.60 -16.99
CA ILE A 34 29.34 6.87 -16.27
C ILE A 34 28.09 7.59 -16.77
N THR A 35 27.90 7.67 -18.09
CA THR A 35 26.71 8.25 -18.72
C THR A 35 25.44 7.51 -18.28
N PHE A 36 25.42 6.18 -18.35
CA PHE A 36 24.25 5.40 -17.94
C PHE A 36 23.90 5.60 -16.45
N LEU A 37 24.91 5.61 -15.58
CA LEU A 37 24.70 5.80 -14.14
C LEU A 37 24.23 7.22 -13.81
N LEU A 38 24.90 8.24 -14.33
CA LEU A 38 24.60 9.64 -14.00
C LEU A 38 23.35 10.17 -14.72
N TYR A 39 23.08 9.70 -15.95
CA TYR A 39 21.99 10.21 -16.79
C TYR A 39 20.78 9.25 -16.87
N GLY A 40 21.00 7.95 -16.75
CA GLY A 40 19.93 6.95 -16.70
C GLY A 40 19.46 6.69 -15.28
N VAL A 41 20.33 6.09 -14.46
CA VAL A 41 19.98 5.61 -13.12
C VAL A 41 19.79 6.78 -12.14
N GLY A 42 20.65 7.79 -12.17
CA GLY A 42 20.62 8.94 -11.27
C GLY A 42 19.27 9.68 -11.26
N PRO A 43 18.74 10.14 -12.41
CA PRO A 43 17.48 10.85 -12.48
C PRO A 43 16.28 9.98 -12.08
N VAL A 44 16.30 8.69 -12.45
CA VAL A 44 15.24 7.74 -12.06
C VAL A 44 15.27 7.50 -10.55
N ALA A 45 16.44 7.32 -9.96
CA ALA A 45 16.61 7.16 -8.51
C ALA A 45 16.12 8.42 -7.76
N LEU A 46 16.42 9.61 -8.28
CA LEU A 46 15.95 10.87 -7.70
C LEU A 46 14.41 10.98 -7.76
N LEU A 47 13.81 10.68 -8.91
CA LEU A 47 12.36 10.66 -9.05
C LEU A 47 11.71 9.65 -8.09
N LEU A 48 12.24 8.43 -8.01
CA LEU A 48 11.76 7.41 -7.09
C LEU A 48 11.96 7.80 -5.62
N TYR A 49 13.04 8.50 -5.30
CA TYR A 49 13.29 9.02 -3.96
C TYR A 49 12.24 10.07 -3.57
N ILE A 50 11.97 11.04 -4.44
CA ILE A 50 10.99 12.11 -4.20
C ILE A 50 9.56 11.54 -4.14
N LEU A 51 9.15 10.78 -5.16
CA LEU A 51 7.79 10.26 -5.27
C LEU A 51 7.54 9.03 -4.36
N GLY A 52 8.59 8.38 -3.87
CA GLY A 52 8.49 7.22 -2.98
C GLY A 52 7.99 7.57 -1.58
N THR A 53 8.19 8.79 -1.10
CA THR A 53 7.82 9.23 0.25
C THR A 53 6.30 9.19 0.51
N PRO A 54 5.42 9.79 -0.33
CA PRO A 54 3.97 9.64 -0.17
C PRO A 54 3.50 8.21 -0.44
N ALA A 55 4.19 7.47 -1.32
CA ALA A 55 3.86 6.08 -1.61
C ALA A 55 4.05 5.17 -0.39
N ARG A 56 5.10 5.36 0.41
CA ARG A 56 5.30 4.61 1.68
C ARG A 56 4.18 4.87 2.68
N LYS A 57 3.70 6.11 2.82
CA LYS A 57 2.53 6.43 3.66
C LYS A 57 1.26 5.75 3.16
N LYS A 58 1.03 5.76 1.84
CA LYS A 58 -0.11 5.06 1.23
C LYS A 58 -0.06 3.55 1.47
N MET A 59 1.12 2.94 1.34
CA MET A 59 1.31 1.52 1.61
C MET A 59 1.06 1.15 3.08
N ARG A 60 1.42 2.01 4.04
CA ARG A 60 1.09 1.81 5.47
C ARG A 60 -0.42 1.90 5.71
N LYS A 61 -1.07 2.93 5.16
CA LYS A 61 -2.53 3.11 5.28
C LYS A 61 -3.33 1.99 4.62
N GLN A 62 -2.84 1.43 3.52
CA GLN A 62 -3.44 0.26 2.88
C GLN A 62 -3.39 -0.96 3.81
N ARG A 63 -2.23 -1.22 4.42
CA ARG A 63 -2.09 -2.32 5.40
C ARG A 63 -3.00 -2.14 6.61
N GLU A 64 -3.09 -0.93 7.16
CA GLU A 64 -4.01 -0.63 8.26
C GLU A 64 -5.48 -0.81 7.85
N ALA A 65 -5.85 -0.43 6.63
CA ALA A 65 -7.22 -0.65 6.11
C ALA A 65 -7.53 -2.13 5.91
N ASP A 66 -6.56 -2.92 5.43
CA ASP A 66 -6.70 -4.36 5.24
C ASP A 66 -6.83 -5.09 6.59
N GLU A 67 -6.08 -4.66 7.61
CA GLU A 67 -6.21 -5.16 8.99
C GLU A 67 -7.59 -4.82 9.58
N VAL A 68 -8.07 -3.59 9.46
CA VAL A 68 -9.39 -3.19 9.94
C VAL A 68 -10.50 -3.98 9.23
N ALA A 69 -10.38 -4.20 7.92
CA ALA A 69 -11.33 -5.02 7.16
C ALA A 69 -11.33 -6.49 7.60
N ALA A 70 -10.15 -7.06 7.89
CA ALA A 70 -10.05 -8.42 8.42
C ALA A 70 -10.64 -8.55 9.83
N TRP A 71 -10.45 -7.55 10.69
CA TRP A 71 -11.08 -7.48 12.01
C TRP A 71 -12.60 -7.37 11.93
N GLN A 72 -13.12 -6.57 10.99
CA GLN A 72 -14.56 -6.44 10.77
C GLN A 72 -15.18 -7.75 10.24
N GLN A 73 -14.53 -8.41 9.30
CA GLN A 73 -14.98 -9.73 8.82
C GLN A 73 -14.96 -10.80 9.91
N ALA A 74 -13.94 -10.79 10.78
CA ALA A 74 -13.87 -11.68 11.93
C ALA A 74 -14.99 -11.38 12.94
N GLN A 75 -15.28 -10.09 13.19
CA GLN A 75 -16.40 -9.70 14.05
C GLN A 75 -17.74 -10.09 13.44
N ASP A 76 -18.02 -9.83 12.17
CA ASP A 76 -19.28 -10.18 11.50
C ASP A 76 -19.52 -11.70 11.50
N ALA A 77 -18.47 -12.50 11.32
CA ALA A 77 -18.53 -13.96 11.45
C ALA A 77 -18.85 -14.40 12.89
N GLN A 78 -18.46 -13.61 13.89
CA GLN A 78 -18.72 -13.86 15.30
C GLN A 78 -20.12 -13.38 15.73
N THR A 79 -20.60 -12.24 15.20
CA THR A 79 -21.95 -11.71 15.44
C THR A 79 -23.04 -12.64 14.90
N GLY A 80 -22.77 -13.37 13.81
CA GLY A 80 -23.65 -14.43 13.30
C GLY A 80 -23.84 -15.63 14.24
N SER A 81 -23.03 -15.75 15.30
CA SER A 81 -23.07 -16.84 16.28
C SER A 81 -23.37 -16.41 17.72
N ALA A 82 -23.45 -15.10 18.00
CA ALA A 82 -23.44 -14.56 19.36
C ALA A 82 -24.56 -13.56 19.68
N GLN A 83 -25.59 -13.42 18.83
CA GLN A 83 -26.77 -12.67 19.23
C GLN A 83 -27.51 -13.49 20.31
N PRO A 84 -27.68 -12.99 21.56
CA PRO A 84 -28.50 -13.67 22.54
C PRO A 84 -29.92 -13.76 21.97
N ASP A 85 -30.55 -14.92 22.09
CA ASP A 85 -31.94 -15.12 21.67
C ASP A 85 -32.85 -14.19 22.48
N ALA A 86 -33.17 -13.03 21.91
CA ALA A 86 -34.03 -12.02 22.51
C ALA A 86 -35.51 -12.26 22.18
N GLY A 87 -35.84 -13.36 21.50
CA GLY A 87 -37.17 -13.61 20.93
C GLY A 87 -37.99 -14.69 21.64
N SER A 88 -37.38 -15.53 22.48
CA SER A 88 -38.00 -16.75 22.99
C SER A 88 -38.36 -16.75 24.49
N GLU A 89 -38.07 -15.70 25.23
CA GLU A 89 -38.37 -15.64 26.67
C GLU A 89 -39.85 -15.30 26.91
N ALA A 90 -40.54 -16.15 27.68
CA ALA A 90 -41.93 -15.90 28.07
C ALA A 90 -42.03 -14.68 29.01
N ALA A 91 -43.10 -13.90 28.87
CA ALA A 91 -43.32 -12.71 29.69
C ALA A 91 -43.25 -13.06 31.19
N ALA A 92 -42.26 -12.49 31.89
CA ALA A 92 -42.09 -12.69 33.32
C ALA A 92 -43.23 -12.03 34.11
N ASP A 93 -43.58 -12.62 35.25
CA ASP A 93 -44.67 -12.16 36.09
C ASP A 93 -44.42 -10.76 36.68
N ALA A 94 -45.45 -9.95 36.76
CA ALA A 94 -45.31 -8.54 37.14
C ALA A 94 -45.10 -8.40 38.66
N VAL A 95 -43.89 -7.99 39.07
CA VAL A 95 -43.57 -7.76 40.48
C VAL A 95 -44.06 -6.38 40.94
N ALA A 96 -44.84 -6.35 42.01
CA ALA A 96 -45.36 -5.12 42.59
C ALA A 96 -44.23 -4.25 43.21
N PRO A 97 -44.24 -2.92 43.01
CA PRO A 97 -43.20 -2.05 43.53
C PRO A 97 -43.26 -1.93 45.05
N VAL A 98 -42.17 -2.29 45.72
CA VAL A 98 -42.00 -2.10 47.18
C VAL A 98 -41.76 -0.62 47.47
N ARG A 99 -42.77 0.04 48.02
CA ARG A 99 -42.64 1.37 48.62
C ARG A 99 -41.83 1.23 49.91
N LYS A 100 -40.66 1.86 49.98
CA LYS A 100 -39.98 2.06 51.27
C LYS A 100 -40.67 3.21 52.02
N GLU A 101 -41.02 2.95 53.27
CA GLU A 101 -41.68 3.89 54.20
C GLU A 101 -40.77 5.10 54.52
N PRO A 102 -41.35 6.27 54.88
CA PRO A 102 -40.65 7.55 54.93
C PRO A 102 -39.65 7.69 56.09
#